data_AF-A0A7C4THW0-F1
#
_entry.id   AF-A0A7C4THW0-F1
#
_cell.length_a   1.000
_cell.length_b   1.000
_cell.length_c   1.000
_cell.angle_alpha   90.00
_cell.angle_beta   90.00
_cell.angle_gamma   90.00
#
_symmetry.space_group_name_H-M   'P 1'
#
loop_
_entity.id
_entity.type
_entity.pdbx_description
1 polymer ?
#
loop_
_entity_poly.entity_id
_entity_poly.type
_entity_poly.pdbx_seq_one_letter_code
_entity_poly.pdbx_strand_id
1 'polypeptide(L)' 'MRKTEEFNFMLGKIVEDLPDSIRGAIRGSIYSIASKTGSKEAKDFIIKKHEEGIIGDKMEQKLIDLVFDYSKFR' A
#
# COMPACT_ATOMS: atom_id res chain seq x y z
N MET A 1 14.19 -4.25 10.62
CA MET A 1 14.76 -3.85 9.32
C MET A 1 14.29 -4.74 8.17
N ARG A 2 14.53 -6.06 8.18
CA ARG A 2 14.14 -6.96 7.06
C ARG A 2 12.65 -6.91 6.67
N LYS A 3 11.73 -6.88 7.66
CA LYS A 3 10.28 -6.83 7.41
C LYS A 3 9.81 -5.51 6.78
N THR A 4 10.46 -4.40 7.10
CA THR A 4 10.18 -3.09 6.50
C THR A 4 10.65 -3.02 5.05
N GLU A 5 11.82 -3.58 4.76
CA GLU A 5 12.37 -3.69 3.40
C GLU A 5 11.51 -4.63 2.54
N GLU A 6 11.13 -5.79 3.08
CA GLU A 6 10.23 -6.75 2.45
C GLU A 6 8.87 -6.12 2.14
N PHE A 7 8.28 -5.42 3.12
CA PHE A 7 7.04 -4.67 2.93
C PHE A 7 7.17 -3.63 1.80
N ASN A 8 8.22 -2.80 1.82
CA ASN A 8 8.42 -1.78 0.80
C ASN A 8 8.69 -2.39 -0.59
N PHE A 9 9.36 -3.53 -0.66
CA PHE A 9 9.59 -4.27 -1.90
C PHE A 9 8.27 -4.81 -2.47
N MET A 10 7.50 -5.52 -1.65
CA MET A 10 6.20 -6.08 -2.04
C MET A 10 5.20 -5.00 -2.43
N LEU A 11 5.18 -3.89 -1.70
CA LEU A 11 4.37 -2.73 -2.04
C LEU A 11 4.72 -2.19 -3.43
N GLY A 12 6.03 -2.06 -3.73
CA GLY A 12 6.52 -1.66 -5.04
C GLY A 12 6.09 -2.61 -6.15
N LYS A 13 6.05 -3.92 -5.88
CA LYS A 13 5.57 -4.94 -6.83
C LYS A 13 4.08 -4.87 -7.08
N ILE A 14 3.26 -4.62 -6.06
CA ILE A 14 1.81 -4.53 -6.24
C ILE A 14 1.43 -3.31 -7.09
N VAL A 15 2.14 -2.19 -6.93
CA VAL A 15 1.84 -0.95 -7.67
C VAL A 15 2.59 -0.84 -9.00
N GLU A 16 3.36 -1.86 -9.42
CA GLU A 16 4.22 -1.76 -10.60
C GLU A 16 3.43 -1.54 -11.90
N ASP A 17 2.19 -1.99 -11.97
CA ASP A 17 1.30 -1.80 -13.12
C ASP A 17 0.68 -0.39 -13.20
N LEU A 18 0.84 0.44 -12.16
CA LEU A 18 0.36 1.83 -12.20
C LEU A 18 1.23 2.69 -13.12
N PRO A 19 0.66 3.72 -13.77
CA PRO A 19 1.42 4.73 -14.48
C PRO A 19 2.50 5.36 -13.60
N ASP A 20 3.69 5.59 -14.16
CA ASP A 20 4.84 6.14 -13.44
C ASP A 20 4.52 7.47 -12.73
N SER A 21 3.64 8.28 -13.32
CA SER A 21 3.18 9.58 -12.77
C SER A 21 2.49 9.47 -11.42
N ILE A 22 1.88 8.32 -11.10
CA ILE A 22 1.15 8.12 -9.84
C ILE A 22 1.75 7.01 -8.96
N ARG A 23 2.51 6.08 -9.56
CA ARG A 23 3.09 4.91 -8.86
C ARG A 23 3.88 5.30 -7.62
N GLY A 24 4.78 6.28 -7.77
CA GLY A 24 5.63 6.75 -6.68
C GLY A 24 4.83 7.35 -5.53
N ALA A 25 3.80 8.13 -5.85
CA ALA A 25 2.92 8.75 -4.86
C ALA A 25 2.11 7.70 -4.08
N ILE A 26 1.48 6.74 -4.78
CA ILE A 26 0.70 5.68 -4.13
C ILE A 26 1.56 4.83 -3.20
N ARG A 27 2.73 4.37 -3.67
CA ARG A 27 3.68 3.62 -2.84
C ARG A 27 4.12 4.42 -1.62
N GLY A 28 4.55 5.66 -1.82
CA GLY A 28 5.05 6.52 -0.75
C GLY A 28 3.99 6.81 0.31
N SER A 29 2.75 7.11 -0.11
CA SER A 29 1.63 7.35 0.79
C SER A 29 1.29 6.11 1.62
N ILE A 30 1.10 4.94 0.99
CA ILE A 30 0.78 3.70 1.71
C ILE A 30 1.90 3.35 2.70
N TYR A 31 3.16 3.42 2.26
CA TYR A 31 4.29 3.14 3.12
C TYR A 31 4.34 4.08 4.34
N SER A 32 4.18 5.39 4.10
CA SER A 32 4.23 6.39 5.17
C SER A 32 3.07 6.22 6.15
N ILE A 33 1.84 6.01 5.66
CA ILE A 33 0.66 5.85 6.52
C ILE A 33 0.76 4.55 7.34
N ALA A 34 1.10 3.43 6.71
CA ALA A 34 1.23 2.14 7.39
C ALA A 34 2.35 2.14 8.44
N SER A 35 3.47 2.84 8.18
CA SER A 35 4.63 2.90 9.08
C SER A 35 4.47 3.90 10.23
N LYS A 36 3.77 5.02 10.00
CA LYS A 36 3.65 6.10 11.00
C LYS A 36 2.32 6.06 11.74
N THR A 37 1.23 5.85 11.02
CA THR A 37 -0.12 5.91 11.57
C THR A 37 -0.58 4.51 11.94
N GLY A 38 -0.89 3.66 10.97
CA GLY A 38 -1.43 2.33 11.24
C GLY A 38 -1.98 1.65 9.99
N SER A 39 -2.27 0.36 10.12
CA SER A 39 -2.86 -0.44 9.03
C SER A 39 -4.29 -0.04 8.71
N LYS A 40 -5.06 0.43 9.70
CA LYS A 40 -6.43 0.89 9.49
C LYS A 40 -6.47 2.12 8.59
N GLU A 41 -5.66 3.13 8.89
CA GLU A 41 -5.61 4.36 8.09
C GLU A 41 -5.03 4.12 6.69
N ALA A 42 -4.09 3.17 6.58
CA ALA A 42 -3.57 2.75 5.28
C ALA A 42 -4.64 2.02 4.46
N LYS A 43 -5.45 1.15 5.07
CA LYS A 43 -6.61 0.51 4.44
C LYS A 43 -7.61 1.56 3.96
N ASP A 44 -7.97 2.53 4.79
CA ASP A 44 -8.94 3.58 4.44
C ASP A 44 -8.44 4.41 3.24
N PHE A 45 -7.13 4.72 3.20
CA PHE A 45 -6.51 5.35 2.04
C PHE A 45 -6.61 4.48 0.77
N ILE A 46 -6.33 3.17 0.89
CA ILE A 46 -6.40 2.24 -0.24
C ILE A 46 -7.83 2.16 -0.80
N ILE A 47 -8.84 2.01 0.06
CA ILE A 47 -10.27 2.01 -0.33
C ILE A 47 -10.61 3.30 -1.07
N LYS A 48 -10.22 4.46 -0.51
CA LYS A 48 -10.46 5.74 -1.17
C LYS A 48 -9.84 5.82 -2.57
N LYS A 49 -8.64 5.26 -2.77
CA LYS A 49 -7.98 5.23 -4.10
C LYS A 49 -8.66 4.27 -5.06
N HIS A 50 -9.28 3.21 -4.55
CA HIS A 50 -10.12 2.33 -5.35
C HIS A 50 -11.41 3.04 -5.78
N GLU A 51 -12.10 3.72 -4.86
CA GLU A 51 -13.30 4.52 -5.14
C GLU A 51 -13.03 5.67 -6.13
N GLU A 52 -11.83 6.26 -6.10
CA GLU A 52 -11.38 7.27 -7.07
C GLU A 52 -11.03 6.68 -8.46
N GLY A 53 -11.08 5.34 -8.62
CA GLY A 53 -10.75 4.64 -9.87
C GLY A 53 -9.25 4.59 -10.19
N ILE A 54 -8.39 4.93 -9.22
CA ILE A 54 -6.93 4.96 -9.40
C ILE A 54 -6.33 3.55 -9.34
N ILE A 55 -6.90 2.68 -8.50
CA ILE A 55 -6.51 1.28 -8.38
C ILE A 55 -7.72 0.37 -8.57
N GLY A 56 -7.52 -0.80 -9.17
CA GLY A 56 -8.58 -1.80 -9.36
C GLY A 56 -8.70 -2.77 -8.18
N ASP A 57 -9.81 -3.51 -8.13
CA ASP A 57 -10.21 -4.42 -7.03
C ASP A 57 -9.10 -5.39 -6.63
N LYS A 58 -8.45 -6.00 -7.63
CA LYS A 58 -7.37 -6.97 -7.39
C LYS A 58 -6.14 -6.31 -6.74
N MET A 59 -5.86 -5.07 -7.08
CA MET A 59 -4.75 -4.31 -6.48
C MET A 59 -5.12 -3.87 -5.07
N GLU A 60 -6.35 -3.38 -4.88
CA GLU A 60 -6.90 -3.00 -3.58
C GLU A 60 -6.75 -4.14 -2.56
N GLN A 61 -7.26 -5.34 -2.90
CA GLN A 61 -7.19 -6.50 -2.02
C GLN A 61 -5.75 -6.85 -1.62
N LYS A 62 -4.83 -6.90 -2.60
CA LYS A 62 -3.40 -7.19 -2.35
C LYS A 62 -2.74 -6.15 -1.43
N LEU A 63 -3.07 -4.87 -1.62
CA LEU A 63 -2.53 -3.80 -0.79
C LEU A 63 -3.05 -3.87 0.65
N ILE A 64 -4.34 -4.15 0.82
CA ILE A 64 -4.97 -4.32 2.13
C ILE A 64 -4.33 -5.49 2.88
N ASP A 65 -4.20 -6.65 2.23
CA ASP A 65 -3.58 -7.84 2.81
C ASP A 65 -2.14 -7.56 3.25
N LEU A 66 -1.35 -6.92 2.37
CA LEU A 66 0.04 -6.57 2.66
C LEU A 66 0.16 -5.62 3.86
N VAL A 67 -0.71 -4.61 3.94
CA VAL A 67 -0.72 -3.64 5.04
C VAL A 67 -1.08 -4.30 6.37
N PHE A 68 -2.04 -5.22 6.38
CA PHE A 68 -2.39 -5.98 7.59
C PHE A 68 -1.28 -6.92 8.01
N ASP A 69 -0.64 -7.62 7.07
CA ASP A 69 0.49 -8.48 7.37
C ASP A 69 1.67 -7.69 7.95
N TYR A 70 1.99 -6.52 7.39
CA TYR A 70 3.01 -5.64 7.94
C TYR A 70 2.71 -5.21 9.39
N SER A 71 1.43 -4.94 9.71
CA SER A 71 1.04 -4.51 11.06
C SER A 71 1.25 -5.54 12.15
N LYS A 72 1.33 -6.83 11.82
CA LYS A 72 1.61 -7.91 12.79
C LYS A 72 3.05 -7.87 13.32
N PHE A 73 3.95 -7.16 12.63
CA PHE A 73 5.39 -7.11 12.92
C PHE A 73 5.88 -5.71 13.31
N ARG A 74 4.98 -4.72 13.39
CA ARG A 74 5.26 -3.35 13.80
C ARG A 74 5.02 -3.18 15.30
#